data_AF-A0A3Q1AT82-F1
#
_entry.id   AF-A0A3Q1AT82-F1
#
_cell.length_a   1.000
_cell.length_b   1.000
_cell.length_c   1.000
_cell.angle_alpha   90.00
_cell.angle_beta   90.00
_cell.angle_gamma   90.00
#
_symmetry.space_group_name_H-M   'P 1'
#
loop_
_entity.id
_entity.type
_entity.pdbx_description
1 polymer ?
#
loop_
_entity_poly.entity_id
_entity_poly.type
_entity_poly.pdbx_seq_one_letter_code
_entity_poly.pdbx_strand_id
1 'polypeptide(L)'
;MYASFSLKEIETQTRAARNAILNAKQLWDNPVPYVLDSNLDMNAKRVILQAFEHFHLKSCIDFKPRQTEKLEHELLHVLGLYHKQSRYDRDDYITMWKNIKDGFKEIFQKSTPTSSTFNAPYDYLSLMHYGKNFFSKNMENTIVTKLPQYQDKIGQWMEMSPTDIYKLNHLYNCNKSVSFMELCDFSSVDICRMRFCNQGLTKGWRRMSAADGGPHTDHTNLNKTGGGVTSCMRAQLQVLQGDSAWLETKKLSPTRECHVQCLQFYFYHSGSPLDQLNIWIREYFSLNQSYPTYEWQFHNAPLNATNPFQAVFEVRNGYQDSSGGLSMDDIDLPEAECPHNVWQIKDFERLLTTTDYNSYLLSPQVYSREGFAYQMLIALRETFFGVSFRLVSGDYDSSCCHQQSMQRYVFCFSAVAFDNPHIVGRQIIRNKESLYVNPAKGVKLFLSLEQI
;
A
#
# COMPACT_ATOMS: atom_id res chain seq x y z
N MET A 1 -8.60 15.22 26.43
CA MET A 1 -7.37 15.76 25.80
C MET A 1 -7.65 16.00 24.33
N TYR A 2 -6.80 16.77 23.63
CA TYR A 2 -6.75 16.84 22.17
C TYR A 2 -5.29 16.92 21.75
N ALA A 3 -4.92 16.36 20.59
CA ALA A 3 -3.55 16.46 20.10
C ALA A 3 -3.36 17.83 19.43
N SER A 4 -2.37 18.61 19.90
CA SER A 4 -1.94 19.89 19.33
C SER A 4 -0.62 19.71 18.62
N PHE A 5 -0.44 20.35 17.46
CA PHE A 5 0.78 20.31 16.69
C PHE A 5 1.11 21.70 16.16
N SER A 6 2.28 22.22 16.57
CA SER A 6 2.85 23.42 15.99
C SER A 6 4.38 23.42 16.15
N LEU A 7 5.06 24.05 15.18
CA LEU A 7 6.50 24.34 15.17
C LEU A 7 7.08 25.00 16.46
N LYS A 8 6.26 25.41 17.43
CA LYS A 8 6.70 26.00 18.71
C LYS A 8 6.55 25.09 19.94
N GLU A 9 5.87 23.95 19.86
CA GLU A 9 5.69 23.04 21.01
C GLU A 9 6.91 22.09 21.21
N ILE A 10 7.96 22.26 20.41
CA ILE A 10 9.17 21.42 20.33
C ILE A 10 10.06 21.46 21.59
N GLU A 11 10.03 22.51 22.42
CA GLU A 11 11.06 22.72 23.46
C GLU A 11 10.69 22.33 24.92
N THR A 12 9.44 21.95 25.25
CA THR A 12 9.05 21.80 26.68
C THR A 12 8.17 20.58 27.08
N GLN A 13 8.64 19.35 26.83
CA GLN A 13 8.20 18.17 27.60
C GLN A 13 9.36 17.27 28.10
N THR A 14 10.07 17.75 29.12
CA THR A 14 11.09 16.97 29.85
C THR A 14 10.47 15.96 30.83
N ARG A 15 9.95 14.81 30.33
CA ARG A 15 9.45 13.72 31.19
C ARG A 15 9.67 12.29 30.67
N ALA A 16 10.86 11.75 30.95
CA ALA A 16 11.26 10.33 30.95
C ALA A 16 11.10 9.52 29.64
N ALA A 17 12.23 9.27 28.96
CA ALA A 17 12.31 8.50 27.72
C ALA A 17 11.78 7.05 27.84
N ARG A 18 10.86 6.69 26.93
CA ARG A 18 10.16 5.39 26.83
C ARG A 18 10.04 5.00 25.35
N ASN A 19 9.69 3.75 25.05
CA ASN A 19 9.49 3.23 23.67
C ASN A 19 8.01 3.00 23.33
N ALA A 20 7.16 2.94 24.36
CA ALA A 20 5.74 2.62 24.31
C ALA A 20 5.08 3.16 25.58
N ILE A 21 3.84 3.63 25.49
CA ILE A 21 3.04 4.02 26.66
C ILE A 21 2.46 2.76 27.32
N LEU A 22 2.89 2.45 28.55
CA LEU A 22 2.46 1.25 29.29
C LEU A 22 1.23 1.47 30.20
N ASN A 23 0.69 2.70 30.24
CA ASN A 23 -0.40 3.07 31.13
C ASN A 23 -1.66 3.37 30.31
N ALA A 24 -2.70 2.55 30.47
CA ALA A 24 -3.96 2.71 29.75
C ALA A 24 -4.62 4.09 29.93
N LYS A 25 -4.37 4.77 31.07
CA LYS A 25 -4.86 6.14 31.34
C LYS A 25 -4.10 7.24 30.58
N GLN A 26 -3.15 6.87 29.73
CA GLN A 26 -2.38 7.77 28.86
C GLN A 26 -2.54 7.43 27.36
N LEU A 27 -3.45 6.50 27.02
CA LEU A 27 -3.87 6.24 25.64
C LEU A 27 -4.96 7.23 25.23
N TRP A 28 -5.19 7.37 23.92
CA TRP A 28 -6.26 8.20 23.38
C TRP A 28 -7.60 7.48 23.35
N ASP A 29 -8.68 8.22 23.63
CA ASP A 29 -10.04 7.80 23.32
C ASP A 29 -10.20 7.70 21.79
N ASN A 30 -10.72 6.57 21.31
CA ASN A 30 -10.98 6.32 19.88
C ASN A 30 -12.46 6.67 19.58
N PRO A 31 -12.79 7.51 18.58
CA PRO A 31 -11.91 8.14 17.59
C PRO A 31 -11.13 9.35 18.14
N VAL A 32 -9.87 9.48 17.72
CA VAL A 32 -8.90 10.47 18.22
C VAL A 32 -9.36 11.93 17.98
N PRO A 33 -9.54 12.75 19.04
CA PRO A 33 -10.20 14.06 18.98
C PRO A 33 -9.24 15.25 18.86
N TYR A 34 -9.51 16.13 17.89
CA TYR A 34 -8.40 16.77 17.17
C TYR A 34 -8.90 18.15 16.53
N VAL A 35 -9.21 18.41 15.23
CA VAL A 35 -9.74 19.69 14.57
C VAL A 35 -8.80 20.90 14.10
N LEU A 36 -8.81 21.26 12.79
CA LEU A 36 -7.71 21.76 11.89
C LEU A 36 -6.92 23.09 12.16
N ASP A 37 -5.75 23.28 11.49
CA ASP A 37 -5.08 24.61 11.29
C ASP A 37 -5.27 25.22 9.90
N SER A 38 -5.52 26.52 9.88
CA SER A 38 -5.47 27.43 8.74
C SER A 38 -4.12 27.43 7.99
N ASN A 39 -3.00 27.44 8.70
CA ASN A 39 -1.65 27.74 8.20
C ASN A 39 -1.00 26.61 7.38
N LEU A 40 -1.52 25.39 7.45
CA LEU A 40 -1.10 24.35 6.51
C LEU A 40 -1.56 24.68 5.09
N ASP A 41 -0.69 24.40 4.12
CA ASP A 41 -1.11 24.28 2.73
C ASP A 41 -2.09 23.10 2.54
N MET A 42 -2.83 23.14 1.44
CA MET A 42 -3.86 22.15 1.15
C MET A 42 -3.30 20.76 0.80
N ASN A 43 -2.04 20.66 0.35
CA ASN A 43 -1.41 19.39 0.07
C ASN A 43 -1.03 18.67 1.37
N ALA A 44 -0.48 19.39 2.36
CA ALA A 44 -0.25 18.86 3.70
C ALA A 44 -1.56 18.42 4.37
N LYS A 45 -2.64 19.21 4.24
CA LYS A 45 -4.00 18.81 4.69
C LYS A 45 -4.53 17.54 4.01
N ARG A 46 -4.18 17.27 2.75
CA ARG A 46 -4.53 16.03 2.07
C ARG A 46 -3.65 14.86 2.49
N VAL A 47 -2.34 15.02 2.59
CA VAL A 47 -1.43 13.96 3.07
C VAL A 47 -1.84 13.50 4.47
N ILE A 48 -2.33 14.44 5.30
CA ILE A 48 -3.00 14.17 6.58
C ILE A 48 -4.20 13.22 6.42
N LEU A 49 -5.11 13.47 5.47
CA LEU A 49 -6.28 12.61 5.22
C LEU A 49 -5.89 11.24 4.62
N GLN A 50 -4.89 11.19 3.73
CA GLN A 50 -4.40 9.93 3.15
C GLN A 50 -3.72 9.05 4.20
N ALA A 51 -2.96 9.65 5.12
CA ALA A 51 -2.41 8.96 6.27
C ALA A 51 -3.51 8.41 7.21
N PHE A 52 -4.64 9.09 7.42
CA PHE A 52 -5.76 8.46 8.13
C PHE A 52 -6.30 7.24 7.40
N GLU A 53 -6.45 7.28 6.07
CA GLU A 53 -6.87 6.09 5.30
C GLU A 53 -5.85 4.94 5.42
N HIS A 54 -4.54 5.23 5.53
CA HIS A 54 -3.54 4.22 5.92
C HIS A 54 -3.79 3.69 7.35
N PHE A 55 -4.05 4.54 8.35
CA PHE A 55 -4.40 4.04 9.70
C PHE A 55 -5.72 3.26 9.71
N HIS A 56 -6.74 3.66 8.95
CA HIS A 56 -8.01 2.95 8.77
C HIS A 56 -7.81 1.58 8.10
N LEU A 57 -6.85 1.47 7.17
CA LEU A 57 -6.53 0.22 6.46
C LEU A 57 -5.66 -0.73 7.30
N LYS A 58 -4.68 -0.19 8.04
CA LYS A 58 -3.63 -0.97 8.72
C LYS A 58 -3.92 -1.19 10.22
N SER A 59 -4.86 -0.45 10.82
CA SER A 59 -5.17 -0.47 12.26
C SER A 59 -6.66 -0.22 12.58
N CYS A 60 -7.00 -0.22 13.87
CA CYS A 60 -8.35 0.06 14.38
C CYS A 60 -8.57 1.51 14.89
N ILE A 61 -7.66 2.43 14.57
CA ILE A 61 -7.71 3.84 14.99
C ILE A 61 -8.53 4.68 13.99
N ASP A 62 -9.39 5.56 14.49
CA ASP A 62 -10.26 6.50 13.74
C ASP A 62 -10.05 7.96 14.23
N PHE A 63 -10.42 9.01 13.47
CA PHE A 63 -9.85 10.38 13.59
C PHE A 63 -10.81 11.55 13.30
N LYS A 64 -10.44 12.78 13.74
CA LYS A 64 -10.97 14.06 13.21
C LYS A 64 -9.98 15.25 13.33
N PRO A 65 -9.52 15.93 12.24
CA PRO A 65 -8.07 16.29 12.07
C PRO A 65 -7.59 17.60 12.75
N ARG A 66 -6.62 17.63 13.70
CA ARG A 66 -6.17 18.85 14.46
C ARG A 66 -4.99 19.58 13.87
N GLN A 67 -4.97 20.89 14.11
CA GLN A 67 -3.81 21.76 13.88
C GLN A 67 -2.49 21.04 14.10
N THR A 68 -1.59 21.00 13.12
CA THR A 68 -1.65 20.04 12.00
C THR A 68 -0.24 19.94 11.40
N GLU A 69 0.55 18.93 11.75
CA GLU A 69 1.92 18.75 11.21
C GLU A 69 2.20 17.28 10.82
N LYS A 70 3.44 16.97 10.39
CA LYS A 70 3.82 15.88 9.46
C LYS A 70 3.37 14.47 9.87
N LEU A 71 2.37 13.93 9.18
CA LEU A 71 1.41 13.14 9.94
C LEU A 71 1.82 11.74 10.40
N GLU A 72 2.17 10.78 9.55
CA GLU A 72 2.31 9.39 10.02
C GLU A 72 3.36 9.24 11.14
N HIS A 73 4.51 9.90 11.00
CA HIS A 73 5.57 9.89 12.02
C HIS A 73 5.13 10.57 13.32
N GLU A 74 4.53 11.77 13.26
CA GLU A 74 4.09 12.49 14.46
C GLU A 74 2.83 11.89 15.10
N LEU A 75 1.95 11.24 14.32
CA LEU A 75 0.89 10.40 14.86
C LEU A 75 1.43 9.17 15.56
N LEU A 76 2.46 8.51 15.02
CA LEU A 76 3.07 7.39 15.73
C LEU A 76 3.67 7.84 17.07
N HIS A 77 4.26 9.04 17.19
CA HIS A 77 4.63 9.63 18.49
C HIS A 77 3.40 9.88 19.39
N VAL A 78 2.35 10.52 18.88
CA VAL A 78 1.12 10.82 19.64
C VAL A 78 0.37 9.55 20.08
N LEU A 79 0.40 8.50 19.27
CA LEU A 79 -0.16 7.17 19.56
C LEU A 79 0.76 6.36 20.48
N GLY A 80 2.01 6.79 20.69
CA GLY A 80 2.91 6.30 21.74
C GLY A 80 4.10 5.46 21.30
N LEU A 81 4.39 5.33 19.99
CA LEU A 81 5.65 4.77 19.49
C LEU A 81 6.72 5.87 19.44
N TYR A 82 7.94 5.55 19.84
CA TYR A 82 9.06 6.50 19.83
C TYR A 82 10.13 6.11 18.81
N HIS A 83 11.07 7.03 18.55
CA HIS A 83 12.14 6.86 17.57
C HIS A 83 12.90 5.53 17.70
N LYS A 84 13.10 4.86 16.56
CA LYS A 84 13.70 3.52 16.49
C LYS A 84 15.16 3.52 16.93
N GLN A 85 15.91 4.56 16.56
CA GLN A 85 17.29 4.80 17.04
C GLN A 85 17.37 5.24 18.51
N SER A 86 16.27 5.24 19.25
CA SER A 86 16.27 5.46 20.71
C SER A 86 16.04 4.18 21.51
N ARG A 87 15.90 2.99 20.89
CA ARG A 87 15.82 1.72 21.64
C ARG A 87 17.04 1.50 22.54
N TYR A 88 16.85 0.84 23.69
CA TYR A 88 17.93 0.52 24.64
C TYR A 88 19.02 -0.40 24.03
N ASP A 89 18.61 -1.26 23.10
CA ASP A 89 19.43 -2.26 22.39
C ASP A 89 19.94 -1.77 21.01
N ARG A 90 19.70 -0.51 20.64
CA ARG A 90 20.09 0.01 19.31
C ARG A 90 21.58 -0.19 18.99
N ASP A 91 22.44 -0.15 20.02
CA ASP A 91 23.90 -0.18 19.84
C ASP A 91 24.38 -1.58 19.41
N ASP A 92 23.49 -2.59 19.43
CA ASP A 92 23.69 -3.89 18.78
C ASP A 92 23.55 -3.82 17.25
N TYR A 93 22.87 -2.79 16.73
CA TYR A 93 22.43 -2.66 15.32
C TYR A 93 22.99 -1.43 14.59
N ILE A 94 23.26 -0.33 15.31
CA ILE A 94 23.78 0.94 14.78
C ILE A 94 24.91 1.49 15.66
N THR A 95 25.75 2.34 15.08
CA THR A 95 26.84 3.07 15.75
C THR A 95 26.56 4.57 15.64
N MET A 96 26.53 5.27 16.78
CA MET A 96 26.42 6.73 16.83
C MET A 96 27.78 7.38 16.56
N TRP A 97 27.89 8.18 15.51
CA TRP A 97 29.14 8.86 15.14
C TRP A 97 29.31 10.18 15.89
N LYS A 98 30.57 10.63 16.04
CA LYS A 98 30.92 11.91 16.70
C LYS A 98 30.47 13.17 15.94
N ASN A 99 29.73 13.02 14.85
CA ASN A 99 29.39 14.08 13.89
C ASN A 99 28.04 14.77 14.14
N ILE A 100 27.38 14.46 15.26
CA ILE A 100 26.14 15.12 15.67
C ILE A 100 26.43 16.59 16.03
N LYS A 101 25.63 17.53 15.52
CA LYS A 101 25.67 18.96 15.86
C LYS A 101 25.67 19.15 17.38
N ASP A 102 26.48 20.10 17.87
CA ASP A 102 26.47 20.40 19.30
C ASP A 102 25.12 21.01 19.71
N GLY A 103 24.70 20.78 20.96
CA GLY A 103 23.30 20.92 21.39
C GLY A 103 22.45 19.67 21.11
N PHE A 104 22.54 19.09 19.90
CA PHE A 104 21.67 17.98 19.47
C PHE A 104 22.05 16.58 20.01
N LYS A 105 22.91 16.46 21.02
CA LYS A 105 23.33 15.15 21.56
C LYS A 105 22.22 14.47 22.38
N GLU A 106 21.29 15.24 22.95
CA GLU A 106 20.26 14.71 23.85
C GLU A 106 19.15 13.96 23.10
N ILE A 107 18.78 14.39 21.89
CA ILE A 107 17.80 13.70 21.04
C ILE A 107 18.30 12.33 20.50
N PHE A 108 19.58 11.99 20.72
CA PHE A 108 20.14 10.66 20.48
C PHE A 108 20.42 9.88 21.79
N GLN A 109 19.79 10.24 22.91
CA GLN A 109 19.80 9.38 24.11
C GLN A 109 19.04 8.07 23.87
N LYS A 110 19.37 7.04 24.65
CA LYS A 110 18.62 5.76 24.65
C LYS A 110 17.50 5.81 25.68
N SER A 111 16.35 5.28 25.30
CA SER A 111 15.30 4.86 26.22
C SER A 111 15.85 3.87 27.26
N THR A 112 15.24 3.89 28.45
CA THR A 112 15.57 2.97 29.55
C THR A 112 15.28 1.50 29.18
N PRO A 113 16.02 0.51 29.71
CA PRO A 113 15.72 -0.92 29.51
C PRO A 113 14.32 -1.36 29.99
N THR A 114 13.65 -0.58 30.83
CA THR A 114 12.24 -0.74 31.22
C THR A 114 11.23 -0.39 30.11
N SER A 115 11.67 -0.05 28.90
CA SER A 115 10.80 0.30 27.78
C SER A 115 10.54 -0.88 26.84
N SER A 116 9.26 -1.14 26.53
CA SER A 116 8.88 -2.30 25.71
C SER A 116 9.42 -2.21 24.28
N THR A 117 9.94 -3.34 23.78
CA THR A 117 10.19 -3.58 22.35
C THR A 117 9.05 -4.38 21.70
N PHE A 118 8.09 -4.87 22.49
CA PHE A 118 7.06 -5.85 22.13
C PHE A 118 7.62 -7.15 21.51
N ASN A 119 8.83 -7.53 21.93
CA ASN A 119 9.65 -8.61 21.37
C ASN A 119 9.91 -8.49 19.86
N ALA A 120 9.75 -7.29 19.29
CA ALA A 120 9.99 -7.04 17.88
C ALA A 120 11.49 -6.76 17.61
N PRO A 121 12.02 -7.24 16.46
CA PRO A 121 13.41 -6.99 16.08
C PRO A 121 13.71 -5.49 15.89
N TYR A 122 14.99 -5.15 15.86
CA TYR A 122 15.40 -3.89 15.29
C TYR A 122 15.02 -3.87 13.80
N ASP A 123 14.63 -2.70 13.32
CA ASP A 123 14.08 -2.52 11.98
C ASP A 123 14.64 -1.20 11.46
N TYR A 124 15.49 -1.30 10.45
CA TYR A 124 16.11 -0.16 9.82
C TYR A 124 15.14 0.59 8.90
N LEU A 125 14.06 -0.06 8.45
CA LEU A 125 13.04 0.50 7.57
C LEU A 125 11.84 1.06 8.35
N SER A 126 11.89 1.07 9.68
CA SER A 126 10.88 1.72 10.51
C SER A 126 10.75 3.20 10.14
N LEU A 127 9.51 3.67 9.96
CA LEU A 127 9.20 5.08 9.72
C LEU A 127 9.66 5.97 10.90
N MET A 128 9.85 5.37 12.07
CA MET A 128 10.36 6.01 13.28
C MET A 128 11.89 6.05 13.35
N HIS A 129 12.62 5.60 12.33
CA HIS A 129 14.09 5.61 12.31
C HIS A 129 14.62 6.91 11.67
N TYR A 130 15.56 7.61 12.31
CA TYR A 130 16.27 8.75 11.69
C TYR A 130 17.14 8.32 10.50
N GLY A 131 17.27 9.22 9.51
CA GLY A 131 18.19 9.03 8.38
C GLY A 131 19.67 9.19 8.76
N LYS A 132 20.54 8.61 7.93
CA LYS A 132 21.99 8.46 8.20
C LYS A 132 22.74 9.72 8.61
N ASN A 133 22.31 10.89 8.12
CA ASN A 133 22.95 12.20 8.30
C ASN A 133 22.10 13.18 9.13
N PHE A 134 21.07 12.72 9.83
CA PHE A 134 20.20 13.57 10.63
C PHE A 134 21.01 14.30 11.71
N PHE A 135 20.83 15.62 11.82
CA PHE A 135 21.59 16.51 12.71
C PHE A 135 23.13 16.45 12.53
N SER A 136 23.61 16.14 11.33
CA SER A 136 25.04 16.15 10.96
C SER A 136 25.67 17.55 10.96
N LYS A 137 26.94 17.67 11.36
CA LYS A 137 27.71 18.93 11.29
C LYS A 137 28.12 19.32 9.85
N ASN A 138 28.37 18.34 8.98
CA ASN A 138 29.00 18.53 7.66
C ASN A 138 28.42 17.61 6.56
N MET A 139 27.19 17.12 6.76
CA MET A 139 26.48 16.13 5.93
C MET A 139 26.99 14.67 6.00
N GLU A 140 28.17 14.41 6.59
CA GLU A 140 28.63 13.04 6.90
C GLU A 140 27.72 12.33 7.91
N ASN A 141 27.77 10.99 7.94
CA ASN A 141 26.88 10.17 8.77
C ASN A 141 26.97 10.50 10.27
N THR A 142 25.80 10.61 10.91
CA THR A 142 25.61 10.61 12.37
C THR A 142 25.19 9.23 12.88
N ILE A 143 24.52 8.43 12.03
CA ILE A 143 24.14 7.05 12.30
C ILE A 143 24.79 6.15 11.24
N VAL A 144 25.59 5.18 11.69
CA VAL A 144 26.16 4.13 10.83
C VAL A 144 25.51 2.78 11.14
N THR A 145 25.01 2.07 10.13
CA THR A 145 24.38 0.75 10.33
C THR A 145 25.44 -0.36 10.37
N LYS A 146 25.32 -1.32 11.30
CA LYS A 146 26.23 -2.48 11.33
C LYS A 146 26.03 -3.45 10.17
N LEU A 147 24.86 -3.41 9.54
CA LEU A 147 24.54 -4.10 8.29
C LEU A 147 24.59 -3.07 7.15
N PRO A 148 25.62 -3.08 6.27
CA PRO A 148 25.81 -2.02 5.28
C PRO A 148 24.66 -1.86 4.29
N GLN A 149 23.93 -2.94 3.96
CA GLN A 149 22.82 -2.89 2.99
C GLN A 149 21.60 -2.04 3.44
N TYR A 150 21.61 -1.54 4.67
CA TYR A 150 20.61 -0.62 5.21
C TYR A 150 21.11 0.83 5.38
N GLN A 151 22.40 1.11 5.11
CA GLN A 151 23.01 2.41 5.43
C GLN A 151 22.31 3.58 4.72
N ASP A 152 21.79 3.33 3.52
CA ASP A 152 21.04 4.26 2.68
C ASP A 152 19.52 3.96 2.67
N LYS A 153 19.07 2.93 3.40
CA LYS A 153 17.65 2.58 3.57
C LYS A 153 17.07 3.08 4.92
N ILE A 154 17.91 3.50 5.89
CA ILE A 154 17.46 4.12 7.15
C ILE A 154 16.90 5.54 6.94
N GLY A 155 15.79 5.85 7.60
CA GLY A 155 15.09 7.12 7.42
C GLY A 155 14.35 7.23 6.09
N GLN A 156 13.65 6.15 5.73
CA GLN A 156 12.61 6.17 4.71
C GLN A 156 11.36 6.92 5.23
N TRP A 157 10.59 7.53 4.33
CA TRP A 157 9.41 8.36 4.66
C TRP A 157 8.19 8.02 3.77
N MET A 158 8.06 6.75 3.36
CA MET A 158 7.06 6.26 2.41
C MET A 158 5.82 5.66 3.08
N GLU A 159 6.00 4.78 4.06
CA GLU A 159 4.91 4.12 4.81
C GLU A 159 5.43 3.65 6.19
N MET A 160 4.53 3.40 7.14
CA MET A 160 4.80 2.60 8.34
C MET A 160 5.36 1.21 7.98
N SER A 161 6.41 0.74 8.67
CA SER A 161 6.90 -0.62 8.43
C SER A 161 5.95 -1.68 9.02
N PRO A 162 6.02 -2.95 8.60
CA PRO A 162 5.29 -4.05 9.24
C PRO A 162 5.57 -4.17 10.76
N THR A 163 6.74 -3.73 11.21
CA THR A 163 7.08 -3.67 12.65
C THR A 163 6.36 -2.54 13.36
N ASP A 164 6.22 -1.38 12.71
CA ASP A 164 5.53 -0.22 13.29
C ASP A 164 4.02 -0.50 13.40
N ILE A 165 3.43 -1.06 12.34
CA ILE A 165 2.03 -1.51 12.33
C ILE A 165 1.78 -2.59 13.40
N TYR A 166 2.66 -3.61 13.51
CA TYR A 166 2.55 -4.62 14.58
C TYR A 166 2.55 -3.98 15.98
N LYS A 167 3.51 -3.07 16.25
CA LYS A 167 3.61 -2.41 17.56
C LYS A 167 2.37 -1.59 17.88
N LEU A 168 1.84 -0.85 16.91
CA LEU A 168 0.62 -0.06 17.08
C LEU A 168 -0.59 -0.96 17.36
N ASN A 169 -0.79 -1.99 16.54
CA ASN A 169 -1.91 -2.92 16.71
C ASN A 169 -1.83 -3.71 18.04
N HIS A 170 -0.62 -4.02 18.51
CA HIS A 170 -0.42 -4.63 19.84
C HIS A 170 -0.67 -3.62 20.99
N LEU A 171 -0.30 -2.35 20.82
CA LEU A 171 -0.51 -1.29 21.82
C LEU A 171 -2.00 -0.96 22.02
N TYR A 172 -2.79 -1.01 20.95
CA TYR A 172 -4.24 -0.70 20.96
C TYR A 172 -5.14 -1.96 20.91
N ASN A 173 -4.57 -3.17 20.99
CA ASN A 173 -5.27 -4.45 20.88
C ASN A 173 -6.13 -4.62 19.60
N CYS A 174 -5.72 -4.01 18.49
CA CYS A 174 -6.44 -4.08 17.22
C CYS A 174 -6.43 -5.52 16.66
N ASN A 175 -7.62 -6.08 16.45
CA ASN A 175 -7.83 -7.44 15.91
C ASN A 175 -8.41 -7.46 14.49
N LYS A 176 -8.73 -6.28 13.96
CA LYS A 176 -9.22 -5.94 12.62
C LYS A 176 -8.77 -4.50 12.30
N SER A 177 -8.86 -4.11 11.04
CA SER A 177 -8.82 -2.70 10.63
C SER A 177 -10.19 -2.22 10.13
N VAL A 178 -10.32 -0.92 9.87
CA VAL A 178 -11.58 -0.22 9.58
C VAL A 178 -12.01 -0.37 8.13
N SER A 179 -11.07 -0.39 7.16
CA SER A 179 -11.40 -0.45 5.72
C SER A 179 -11.01 -1.75 5.01
N PHE A 180 -10.48 -2.76 5.69
CA PHE A 180 -10.11 -4.05 5.03
C PHE A 180 -11.30 -5.01 4.90
N MET A 181 -11.57 -5.55 3.69
CA MET A 181 -12.57 -6.62 3.48
C MET A 181 -11.96 -7.95 3.02
N GLU A 182 -11.06 -7.92 2.03
CA GLU A 182 -10.38 -9.09 1.46
C GLU A 182 -9.00 -8.73 0.91
N LEU A 183 -8.05 -9.67 1.04
CA LEU A 183 -6.81 -9.72 0.26
C LEU A 183 -6.55 -11.20 -0.07
N CYS A 184 -6.25 -11.51 -1.33
CA CYS A 184 -6.07 -12.86 -1.82
C CYS A 184 -5.05 -12.96 -2.96
N ASP A 185 -3.88 -13.50 -2.61
CA ASP A 185 -2.75 -13.88 -3.45
C ASP A 185 -2.76 -15.39 -3.83
N PHE A 186 -3.88 -16.06 -3.53
CA PHE A 186 -4.11 -17.50 -3.72
C PHE A 186 -3.07 -18.47 -3.12
N SER A 187 -2.11 -18.02 -2.31
CA SER A 187 -1.09 -18.86 -1.67
C SER A 187 -1.69 -19.86 -0.67
N SER A 188 -2.74 -19.46 0.06
CA SER A 188 -3.44 -20.32 1.02
C SER A 188 -4.15 -21.48 0.33
N VAL A 189 -4.06 -22.67 0.95
CA VAL A 189 -4.73 -23.89 0.46
C VAL A 189 -6.25 -23.77 0.46
N ASP A 190 -6.83 -22.90 1.31
CA ASP A 190 -8.27 -22.61 1.31
C ASP A 190 -8.71 -21.58 0.25
N ILE A 191 -7.78 -21.08 -0.59
CA ILE A 191 -8.04 -20.13 -1.69
C ILE A 191 -8.87 -18.93 -1.18
N CYS A 192 -8.50 -18.42 0.01
CA CYS A 192 -9.18 -17.33 0.72
C CYS A 192 -10.68 -17.57 0.97
N ARG A 193 -11.12 -18.83 0.89
CA ARG A 193 -12.52 -19.31 0.95
C ARG A 193 -13.39 -18.82 -0.20
N MET A 194 -12.77 -18.43 -1.31
CA MET A 194 -13.46 -18.23 -2.58
C MET A 194 -14.06 -19.54 -3.06
N ARG A 195 -15.17 -19.45 -3.80
CA ARG A 195 -15.89 -20.59 -4.36
C ARG A 195 -15.84 -20.50 -5.88
N PHE A 196 -15.77 -21.63 -6.56
CA PHE A 196 -15.85 -21.65 -8.02
C PHE A 196 -17.03 -22.49 -8.50
N CYS A 197 -17.66 -22.00 -9.56
CA CYS A 197 -18.79 -22.61 -10.24
C CYS A 197 -18.51 -22.61 -11.74
N ASN A 198 -19.20 -23.45 -12.51
CA ASN A 198 -19.05 -23.54 -13.96
C ASN A 198 -20.39 -23.88 -14.64
N GLN A 199 -20.52 -23.45 -15.89
CA GLN A 199 -21.61 -23.85 -16.79
C GLN A 199 -21.02 -24.37 -18.09
N GLY A 200 -21.66 -25.41 -18.65
CA GLY A 200 -21.18 -26.12 -19.83
C GLY A 200 -20.23 -27.25 -19.47
N LEU A 201 -19.17 -27.41 -20.26
CA LEU A 201 -18.14 -28.45 -20.11
C LEU A 201 -16.81 -27.90 -19.57
N THR A 202 -16.72 -26.61 -19.23
CA THR A 202 -15.50 -26.03 -18.66
C THR A 202 -15.04 -26.75 -17.39
N LYS A 203 -13.72 -26.74 -17.17
CA LYS A 203 -13.05 -27.27 -15.98
C LYS A 203 -13.02 -26.29 -14.80
N GLY A 204 -13.77 -25.18 -14.91
CA GLY A 204 -13.87 -24.10 -13.92
C GLY A 204 -12.58 -23.29 -13.76
N TRP A 205 -12.57 -22.45 -12.73
CA TRP A 205 -11.33 -21.81 -12.25
C TRP A 205 -10.46 -22.80 -11.48
N ARG A 206 -9.14 -22.75 -11.68
CA ARG A 206 -8.17 -23.61 -10.99
C ARG A 206 -6.95 -22.84 -10.53
N ARG A 207 -6.44 -23.17 -9.35
CA ARG A 207 -5.16 -22.68 -8.83
C ARG A 207 -4.02 -23.34 -9.60
N MET A 208 -3.09 -22.54 -10.15
CA MET A 208 -1.94 -23.03 -10.93
C MET A 208 -0.69 -22.20 -10.61
N SER A 209 0.49 -22.83 -10.68
CA SER A 209 1.79 -22.19 -10.46
C SER A 209 2.40 -21.56 -11.72
N ALA A 210 1.96 -22.05 -12.89
CA ALA A 210 2.30 -21.60 -14.24
C ALA A 210 1.23 -22.12 -15.21
N ALA A 211 1.09 -21.52 -16.40
CA ALA A 211 0.12 -21.90 -17.42
C ALA A 211 0.75 -22.02 -18.83
N ASP A 212 0.19 -22.90 -19.65
CA ASP A 212 0.45 -22.95 -21.09
C ASP A 212 -0.04 -21.64 -21.76
N GLY A 213 0.75 -21.10 -22.69
CA GLY A 213 0.54 -19.75 -23.25
C GLY A 213 0.83 -18.59 -22.25
N GLY A 214 1.24 -18.91 -21.03
CA GLY A 214 1.46 -17.96 -19.95
C GLY A 214 0.18 -17.66 -19.14
N PRO A 215 0.33 -17.16 -17.89
CA PRO A 215 1.58 -16.69 -17.29
C PRO A 215 2.48 -17.82 -16.80
N HIS A 216 3.80 -17.61 -16.83
CA HIS A 216 4.77 -18.61 -16.35
C HIS A 216 5.04 -18.52 -14.85
N THR A 217 4.65 -17.42 -14.19
CA THR A 217 4.52 -17.32 -12.72
C THR A 217 3.30 -16.50 -12.34
N ASP A 218 2.90 -16.64 -11.09
CA ASP A 218 2.06 -15.70 -10.37
C ASP A 218 2.63 -14.26 -10.39
N HIS A 219 1.76 -13.32 -10.03
CA HIS A 219 2.06 -11.91 -9.87
C HIS A 219 2.67 -11.63 -8.49
N THR A 220 2.25 -12.32 -7.43
CA THR A 220 2.75 -12.11 -6.06
C THR A 220 4.26 -12.38 -5.89
N ASN A 221 4.88 -13.08 -6.85
CA ASN A 221 6.32 -13.41 -6.82
C ASN A 221 7.11 -13.08 -8.10
N LEU A 222 6.53 -12.94 -9.30
CA LEU A 222 7.23 -12.54 -10.56
C LEU A 222 8.63 -13.18 -10.75
N ASN A 223 8.73 -14.51 -10.73
CA ASN A 223 9.99 -15.29 -10.76
C ASN A 223 11.00 -15.05 -9.61
N LYS A 224 10.79 -14.12 -8.68
CA LYS A 224 11.79 -13.71 -7.66
C LYS A 224 12.17 -14.80 -6.64
N THR A 225 11.43 -15.92 -6.52
CA THR A 225 11.60 -16.89 -5.43
C THR A 225 12.04 -18.29 -5.86
N GLY A 226 13.27 -18.67 -5.51
CA GLY A 226 13.72 -20.06 -5.47
C GLY A 226 13.13 -20.86 -4.29
N GLY A 227 11.79 -21.01 -4.25
CA GLY A 227 11.11 -21.83 -3.24
C GLY A 227 9.75 -21.33 -2.73
N GLY A 228 9.23 -20.21 -3.23
CA GLY A 228 7.86 -19.77 -2.95
C GLY A 228 6.82 -20.71 -3.59
N VAL A 229 5.63 -20.80 -3.01
CA VAL A 229 4.51 -21.53 -3.63
C VAL A 229 3.81 -20.57 -4.59
N THR A 230 4.30 -20.46 -5.82
CA THR A 230 3.68 -19.60 -6.84
C THR A 230 2.26 -20.07 -7.14
N SER A 231 1.29 -19.16 -7.18
CA SER A 231 -0.12 -19.54 -7.33
C SER A 231 -1.02 -18.40 -7.79
N CYS A 232 -1.52 -18.49 -9.03
CA CYS A 232 -2.62 -17.67 -9.52
C CYS A 232 -3.86 -18.54 -9.83
N MET A 233 -5.02 -17.92 -10.04
CA MET A 233 -6.22 -18.62 -10.52
C MET A 233 -6.36 -18.51 -12.04
N ARG A 234 -6.72 -19.61 -12.72
CA ARG A 234 -6.82 -19.74 -14.19
C ARG A 234 -8.18 -20.31 -14.59
N ALA A 235 -8.89 -19.66 -15.52
CA ALA A 235 -10.17 -20.17 -16.05
C ALA A 235 -9.96 -21.20 -17.18
N GLN A 236 -10.19 -22.50 -16.90
CA GLN A 236 -10.04 -23.57 -17.88
C GLN A 236 -11.34 -23.81 -18.67
N LEU A 237 -11.59 -22.94 -19.64
CA LEU A 237 -12.68 -23.05 -20.63
C LEU A 237 -12.46 -24.28 -21.54
N GLN A 238 -13.54 -24.88 -22.08
CA GLN A 238 -13.44 -25.98 -23.05
C GLN A 238 -14.55 -25.93 -24.12
N VAL A 239 -14.15 -26.11 -25.39
CA VAL A 239 -14.94 -26.65 -26.53
C VAL A 239 -16.14 -25.84 -27.07
N LEU A 240 -16.97 -25.17 -26.26
CA LEU A 240 -18.22 -24.55 -26.73
C LEU A 240 -18.27 -23.02 -26.55
N GLN A 241 -19.00 -22.32 -27.43
CA GLN A 241 -19.22 -20.88 -27.31
C GLN A 241 -20.14 -20.55 -26.13
N GLY A 242 -19.79 -19.55 -25.32
CA GLY A 242 -20.60 -19.12 -24.17
C GLY A 242 -20.50 -20.02 -22.93
N ASP A 243 -19.69 -21.08 -22.98
CA ASP A 243 -19.23 -21.84 -21.81
C ASP A 243 -18.54 -20.87 -20.82
N SER A 244 -18.80 -21.03 -19.52
CA SER A 244 -18.36 -20.05 -18.51
C SER A 244 -17.80 -20.69 -17.23
N ALA A 245 -16.96 -19.90 -16.55
CA ALA A 245 -16.37 -20.23 -15.26
C ALA A 245 -16.45 -19.03 -14.31
N TRP A 246 -17.02 -19.21 -13.13
CA TRP A 246 -17.17 -18.18 -12.09
C TRP A 246 -16.25 -18.45 -10.91
N LEU A 247 -15.60 -17.40 -10.41
CA LEU A 247 -14.96 -17.36 -9.10
C LEU A 247 -15.73 -16.34 -8.24
N GLU A 248 -16.29 -16.76 -7.13
CA GLU A 248 -17.02 -15.94 -6.18
C GLU A 248 -16.19 -15.73 -4.91
N THR A 249 -16.08 -14.48 -4.46
CA THR A 249 -15.56 -14.16 -3.12
C THR A 249 -16.40 -14.80 -2.00
N LYS A 250 -15.84 -14.88 -0.79
CA LYS A 250 -16.65 -15.08 0.42
C LYS A 250 -17.69 -13.95 0.54
N LYS A 251 -18.80 -14.17 1.25
CA LYS A 251 -19.76 -13.08 1.49
C LYS A 251 -19.10 -11.99 2.34
N LEU A 252 -18.95 -10.80 1.76
CA LEU A 252 -18.41 -9.61 2.39
C LEU A 252 -19.54 -8.77 2.99
N SER A 253 -19.22 -7.80 3.82
CA SER A 253 -20.19 -6.91 4.46
C SER A 253 -19.55 -5.54 4.66
N PRO A 254 -20.04 -4.49 3.97
CA PRO A 254 -19.63 -3.12 4.22
C PRO A 254 -19.82 -2.72 5.68
N THR A 255 -18.94 -1.86 6.17
CA THR A 255 -18.94 -1.33 7.54
C THR A 255 -18.83 0.20 7.58
N ARG A 256 -18.39 0.86 6.49
CA ARG A 256 -18.31 2.33 6.41
C ARG A 256 -19.60 2.93 5.84
N GLU A 257 -20.11 3.97 6.48
CA GLU A 257 -21.30 4.74 6.05
C GLU A 257 -21.13 5.43 4.69
N CYS A 258 -19.89 5.67 4.26
CA CYS A 258 -19.61 6.28 2.95
C CYS A 258 -19.88 5.34 1.76
N HIS A 259 -20.05 4.02 2.01
CA HIS A 259 -20.39 3.01 1.01
C HIS A 259 -19.54 3.09 -0.28
N VAL A 260 -18.24 3.34 -0.15
CA VAL A 260 -17.26 3.22 -1.23
C VAL A 260 -16.38 2.00 -0.98
N GLN A 261 -16.19 1.16 -2.00
CA GLN A 261 -15.19 0.12 -2.01
C GLN A 261 -14.43 0.13 -3.33
N CYS A 262 -13.20 -0.36 -3.34
CA CYS A 262 -12.42 -0.51 -4.56
C CYS A 262 -12.01 -1.97 -4.71
N LEU A 263 -12.49 -2.65 -5.76
CA LEU A 263 -11.98 -3.96 -6.12
C LEU A 263 -10.73 -3.75 -6.98
N GLN A 264 -9.59 -4.28 -6.53
CA GLN A 264 -8.30 -4.26 -7.24
C GLN A 264 -7.84 -5.69 -7.48
N PHE A 265 -7.18 -5.97 -8.61
CA PHE A 265 -6.57 -7.27 -8.91
C PHE A 265 -5.63 -7.15 -10.11
N TYR A 266 -4.81 -8.17 -10.32
CA TYR A 266 -4.01 -8.34 -11.54
C TYR A 266 -4.59 -9.45 -12.40
N PHE A 267 -4.61 -9.27 -13.72
CA PHE A 267 -5.00 -10.31 -14.67
C PHE A 267 -3.99 -10.50 -15.80
N TYR A 268 -3.92 -11.71 -16.35
CA TYR A 268 -3.08 -12.07 -17.49
C TYR A 268 -3.94 -12.78 -18.51
N HIS A 269 -3.85 -12.39 -19.78
CA HIS A 269 -4.67 -12.97 -20.84
C HIS A 269 -3.85 -13.49 -22.02
N SER A 270 -3.92 -14.80 -22.26
CA SER A 270 -3.34 -15.52 -23.41
C SER A 270 -4.40 -16.21 -24.28
N GLY A 271 -5.68 -15.86 -24.10
CA GLY A 271 -6.83 -16.53 -24.72
C GLY A 271 -7.14 -16.08 -26.14
N SER A 272 -8.36 -16.38 -26.58
CA SER A 272 -8.91 -15.75 -27.78
C SER A 272 -9.13 -14.26 -27.51
N PRO A 273 -8.94 -13.36 -28.50
CA PRO A 273 -9.41 -11.98 -28.42
C PRO A 273 -10.92 -11.79 -28.23
N LEU A 274 -11.68 -12.88 -28.17
CA LEU A 274 -13.11 -12.93 -27.91
C LEU A 274 -13.46 -13.41 -26.48
N ASP A 275 -12.48 -13.86 -25.68
CA ASP A 275 -12.69 -14.35 -24.31
C ASP A 275 -12.90 -13.19 -23.32
N GLN A 276 -14.11 -13.08 -22.77
CA GLN A 276 -14.52 -11.94 -21.95
C GLN A 276 -14.26 -12.19 -20.46
N LEU A 277 -13.63 -11.22 -19.78
CA LEU A 277 -13.69 -11.07 -18.33
C LEU A 277 -14.87 -10.17 -17.96
N ASN A 278 -15.91 -10.77 -17.37
CA ASN A 278 -17.03 -10.04 -16.81
C ASN A 278 -16.89 -10.01 -15.28
N ILE A 279 -17.09 -8.84 -14.69
CA ILE A 279 -16.99 -8.63 -13.24
C ILE A 279 -18.32 -8.07 -12.77
N TRP A 280 -18.86 -8.63 -11.70
CA TRP A 280 -20.04 -8.07 -11.06
C TRP A 280 -20.07 -8.32 -9.57
N ILE A 281 -20.70 -7.40 -8.84
CA ILE A 281 -21.34 -7.73 -7.56
C ILE A 281 -22.75 -8.22 -7.86
N ARG A 282 -23.41 -8.91 -6.92
CA ARG A 282 -24.81 -9.38 -7.07
C ARG A 282 -25.85 -8.23 -7.02
N GLU A 283 -25.61 -7.15 -7.78
CA GLU A 283 -26.47 -5.97 -7.99
C GLU A 283 -25.95 -5.04 -9.13
N TYR A 284 -24.67 -5.14 -9.56
CA TYR A 284 -24.04 -4.21 -10.52
C TYR A 284 -22.93 -4.87 -11.37
N PHE A 285 -22.84 -4.50 -12.65
CA PHE A 285 -21.91 -5.05 -13.66
C PHE A 285 -20.80 -4.06 -14.02
N SER A 286 -19.55 -4.50 -14.08
CA SER A 286 -18.39 -3.62 -14.23
C SER A 286 -17.14 -4.23 -14.90
N LEU A 287 -17.28 -4.99 -16.01
CA LEU A 287 -16.35 -4.86 -17.16
C LEU A 287 -16.79 -5.63 -18.41
N ASN A 288 -16.29 -5.19 -19.57
CA ASN A 288 -16.33 -5.90 -20.84
C ASN A 288 -15.02 -5.62 -21.61
N GLN A 289 -13.92 -6.27 -21.23
CA GLN A 289 -12.66 -6.24 -21.99
C GLN A 289 -12.07 -7.65 -22.14
N SER A 290 -11.41 -7.87 -23.27
CA SER A 290 -11.30 -9.20 -23.91
C SER A 290 -10.04 -9.39 -24.76
N TYR A 291 -9.14 -8.39 -24.84
CA TYR A 291 -7.94 -8.48 -25.67
C TYR A 291 -6.84 -9.28 -24.96
N PRO A 292 -6.01 -10.08 -25.67
CA PRO A 292 -4.89 -10.78 -25.05
C PRO A 292 -3.80 -9.78 -24.64
N THR A 293 -3.23 -9.97 -23.45
CA THR A 293 -2.23 -9.07 -22.86
C THR A 293 -0.82 -9.65 -22.97
N TYR A 294 -0.67 -10.98 -22.77
CA TYR A 294 0.62 -11.69 -22.63
C TYR A 294 1.55 -11.15 -21.51
N GLU A 295 1.01 -10.32 -20.62
CA GLU A 295 1.64 -9.78 -19.41
C GLU A 295 0.56 -9.49 -18.36
N TRP A 296 0.96 -9.42 -17.09
CA TRP A 296 0.07 -9.05 -15.99
C TRP A 296 -0.34 -7.57 -16.13
N GLN A 297 -1.64 -7.29 -16.09
CA GLN A 297 -2.19 -5.93 -16.08
C GLN A 297 -2.93 -5.69 -14.76
N PHE A 298 -2.69 -4.53 -14.15
CA PHE A 298 -3.48 -4.06 -13.01
C PHE A 298 -4.88 -3.65 -13.49
N HIS A 299 -5.91 -3.98 -12.70
CA HIS A 299 -7.25 -3.49 -12.91
C HIS A 299 -7.89 -3.04 -11.59
N ASN A 300 -8.78 -2.05 -11.68
CA ASN A 300 -9.59 -1.62 -10.55
C ASN A 300 -11.03 -1.30 -10.99
N ALA A 301 -12.00 -1.64 -10.14
CA ALA A 301 -13.41 -1.38 -10.33
C ALA A 301 -14.00 -0.73 -9.05
N PRO A 302 -14.50 0.52 -9.12
CA PRO A 302 -15.16 1.16 -7.98
C PRO A 302 -16.52 0.51 -7.74
N LEU A 303 -16.80 0.20 -6.48
CA LEU A 303 -18.05 -0.40 -6.01
C LEU A 303 -18.72 0.53 -4.98
N ASN A 304 -20.04 0.45 -4.92
CA ASN A 304 -20.88 1.25 -4.03
C ASN A 304 -21.84 0.38 -3.19
N ALA A 305 -21.37 -0.78 -2.75
CA ALA A 305 -22.20 -1.75 -2.04
C ALA A 305 -22.64 -1.21 -0.67
N THR A 306 -23.94 -1.22 -0.44
CA THR A 306 -24.61 -0.90 0.83
C THR A 306 -24.96 -2.18 1.60
N ASN A 307 -25.32 -3.25 0.88
CA ASN A 307 -25.70 -4.54 1.42
C ASN A 307 -24.53 -5.54 1.43
N PRO A 308 -24.55 -6.56 2.32
CA PRO A 308 -23.61 -7.68 2.29
C PRO A 308 -23.59 -8.47 0.95
N PHE A 309 -22.50 -8.34 0.21
CA PHE A 309 -22.36 -8.77 -1.19
C PHE A 309 -21.31 -9.88 -1.39
N GLN A 310 -21.16 -10.31 -2.65
CA GLN A 310 -20.00 -11.06 -3.15
C GLN A 310 -19.58 -10.40 -4.47
N ALA A 311 -18.29 -10.19 -4.69
CA ALA A 311 -17.74 -9.98 -6.03
C ALA A 311 -17.60 -11.34 -6.74
N VAL A 312 -17.88 -11.34 -8.05
CA VAL A 312 -17.87 -12.51 -8.94
C VAL A 312 -17.06 -12.17 -10.19
N PHE A 313 -16.12 -13.05 -10.53
CA PHE A 313 -15.30 -12.98 -11.72
C PHE A 313 -15.73 -14.11 -12.66
N GLU A 314 -16.41 -13.76 -13.75
CA GLU A 314 -16.77 -14.70 -14.81
C GLU A 314 -15.80 -14.57 -15.97
N VAL A 315 -15.32 -15.71 -16.49
CA VAL A 315 -14.74 -15.78 -17.84
C VAL A 315 -15.72 -16.50 -18.76
N ARG A 316 -15.99 -15.93 -19.93
CA ARG A 316 -16.78 -16.57 -21.02
C ARG A 316 -15.90 -16.94 -22.19
N ASN A 317 -16.11 -18.13 -22.75
CA ASN A 317 -15.47 -18.57 -23.98
C ASN A 317 -16.02 -17.82 -25.20
N GLY A 318 -15.17 -17.07 -25.88
CA GLY A 318 -15.50 -16.31 -27.08
C GLY A 318 -15.68 -17.14 -28.35
N TYR A 319 -15.27 -18.42 -28.31
CA TYR A 319 -15.20 -19.38 -29.41
C TYR A 319 -14.06 -19.12 -30.41
N GLN A 320 -12.89 -19.64 -30.04
CA GLN A 320 -11.78 -19.96 -30.95
C GLN A 320 -10.92 -21.05 -30.28
N ASP A 321 -10.30 -21.94 -31.06
CA ASP A 321 -9.30 -22.86 -30.51
C ASP A 321 -8.06 -22.08 -30.03
N SER A 322 -7.96 -21.85 -28.72
CA SER A 322 -6.77 -21.31 -28.05
C SER A 322 -6.28 -22.28 -26.97
N SER A 323 -4.96 -22.43 -26.86
CA SER A 323 -4.30 -23.16 -25.78
C SER A 323 -4.11 -22.31 -24.52
N GLY A 324 -4.23 -20.99 -24.63
CA GLY A 324 -4.12 -20.04 -23.51
C GLY A 324 -5.48 -19.70 -22.90
N GLY A 325 -5.57 -18.54 -22.27
CA GLY A 325 -6.81 -18.04 -21.66
C GLY A 325 -6.52 -17.04 -20.54
N LEU A 326 -7.54 -16.75 -19.72
CA LEU A 326 -7.42 -15.78 -18.64
C LEU A 326 -6.92 -16.39 -17.32
N SER A 327 -6.05 -15.64 -16.64
CA SER A 327 -5.57 -15.85 -15.27
C SER A 327 -5.75 -14.58 -14.44
N MET A 328 -5.85 -14.71 -13.13
CA MET A 328 -6.04 -13.62 -12.17
C MET A 328 -5.27 -13.89 -10.87
N ASP A 329 -4.79 -12.82 -10.24
CA ASP A 329 -3.96 -12.86 -9.04
C ASP A 329 -4.05 -11.56 -8.21
N ASP A 330 -3.49 -11.57 -7.00
CA ASP A 330 -3.38 -10.42 -6.07
C ASP A 330 -4.68 -9.60 -5.94
N ILE A 331 -5.82 -10.26 -5.67
CA ILE A 331 -7.09 -9.58 -5.42
C ILE A 331 -7.02 -8.83 -4.10
N ASP A 332 -7.33 -7.55 -4.11
CA ASP A 332 -7.53 -6.70 -2.92
C ASP A 332 -8.89 -5.99 -2.99
N LEU A 333 -9.52 -5.82 -1.83
CA LEU A 333 -10.82 -5.15 -1.72
C LEU A 333 -10.96 -4.41 -0.38
N PRO A 334 -10.56 -3.14 -0.34
CA PRO A 334 -10.89 -2.21 0.74
C PRO A 334 -12.22 -1.47 0.55
N GLU A 335 -12.78 -1.02 1.66
CA GLU A 335 -13.76 0.07 1.72
C GLU A 335 -13.06 1.43 1.56
N ALA A 336 -12.58 1.72 0.35
CA ALA A 336 -11.91 2.97 -0.05
C ALA A 336 -12.29 3.38 -1.48
N GLU A 337 -11.98 4.61 -1.90
CA GLU A 337 -12.09 5.00 -3.31
C GLU A 337 -11.03 4.32 -4.18
N CYS A 338 -11.39 3.95 -5.41
CA CYS A 338 -10.40 3.59 -6.43
C CYS A 338 -9.61 4.80 -6.95
N PRO A 339 -8.37 4.61 -7.44
CA PRO A 339 -7.64 5.66 -8.16
C PRO A 339 -8.38 6.09 -9.42
N HIS A 340 -8.72 7.38 -9.55
CA HIS A 340 -9.58 7.88 -10.64
C HIS A 340 -8.93 7.74 -12.03
N ASN A 341 -7.59 7.74 -12.09
CA ASN A 341 -6.79 7.51 -13.28
C ASN A 341 -5.56 6.68 -12.89
N VAL A 342 -5.16 5.73 -13.73
CA VAL A 342 -3.96 4.88 -13.51
C VAL A 342 -3.06 4.98 -14.75
N TRP A 343 -1.75 5.14 -14.53
CA TRP A 343 -0.74 5.12 -15.57
C TRP A 343 0.26 3.99 -15.32
N GLN A 344 0.05 2.86 -16.00
CA GLN A 344 0.99 1.74 -15.98
C GLN A 344 2.20 2.07 -16.88
N ILE A 345 3.41 1.93 -16.34
CA ILE A 345 4.66 2.17 -17.07
C ILE A 345 5.42 0.85 -17.17
N LYS A 346 5.58 0.35 -18.39
CA LYS A 346 6.25 -0.92 -18.70
C LYS A 346 7.76 -0.70 -18.78
N ASP A 347 8.54 -1.74 -18.47
CA ASP A 347 10.00 -1.71 -18.46
C ASP A 347 10.64 -0.57 -17.63
N PHE A 348 10.01 -0.16 -16.51
CA PHE A 348 10.42 1.04 -15.77
C PHE A 348 11.87 1.00 -15.28
N GLU A 349 12.40 -0.17 -14.88
CA GLU A 349 13.81 -0.34 -14.52
C GLU A 349 14.75 -0.04 -15.70
N ARG A 350 14.44 -0.52 -16.91
CA ARG A 350 15.19 -0.18 -18.13
C ARG A 350 15.08 1.32 -18.42
N LEU A 351 13.89 1.90 -18.31
CA LEU A 351 13.71 3.34 -18.53
C LEU A 351 14.55 4.18 -17.54
N LEU A 352 14.57 3.82 -16.25
CA LEU A 352 15.36 4.51 -15.24
C LEU A 352 16.88 4.35 -15.45
N THR A 353 17.34 3.21 -15.96
CA THR A 353 18.77 2.89 -16.11
C THR A 353 19.38 3.20 -17.48
N THR A 354 18.58 3.31 -18.56
CA THR A 354 19.08 3.50 -19.93
C THR A 354 18.67 4.82 -20.59
N THR A 355 18.05 5.75 -19.86
CA THR A 355 17.66 7.05 -20.43
C THR A 355 18.58 8.18 -19.97
N ASP A 356 18.82 9.16 -20.84
CA ASP A 356 19.69 10.31 -20.53
C ASP A 356 19.18 11.07 -19.30
N TYR A 357 20.09 11.69 -18.54
CA TYR A 357 19.79 12.44 -17.30
C TYR A 357 18.68 13.50 -17.43
N ASN A 358 18.38 13.99 -18.63
CA ASN A 358 17.29 14.96 -18.89
C ASN A 358 16.07 14.32 -19.58
N SER A 359 15.85 13.02 -19.42
CA SER A 359 14.71 12.31 -20.00
C SER A 359 13.43 12.50 -19.19
N TYR A 360 12.31 12.57 -19.91
CA TYR A 360 10.97 12.78 -19.35
C TYR A 360 9.98 11.79 -19.95
N LEU A 361 9.30 11.02 -19.10
CA LEU A 361 8.09 10.30 -19.47
C LEU A 361 6.88 11.22 -19.31
N LEU A 362 5.89 11.10 -20.18
CA LEU A 362 4.62 11.82 -20.11
C LEU A 362 3.46 10.83 -20.10
N SER A 363 2.48 11.05 -19.23
CA SER A 363 1.25 10.25 -19.24
C SER A 363 0.38 10.57 -20.46
N PRO A 364 -0.58 9.71 -20.82
CA PRO A 364 -1.76 10.15 -21.58
C PRO A 364 -2.42 11.38 -20.94
N GLN A 365 -3.08 12.20 -21.76
CA GLN A 365 -3.98 13.24 -21.25
C GLN A 365 -5.19 12.57 -20.60
N VAL A 366 -5.47 12.98 -19.36
CA VAL A 366 -6.57 12.46 -18.55
C VAL A 366 -7.36 13.60 -17.93
N TYR A 367 -8.59 13.32 -17.53
CA TYR A 367 -9.50 14.29 -16.93
C TYR A 367 -9.68 14.03 -15.43
N SER A 368 -9.81 15.12 -14.66
CA SER A 368 -10.26 15.10 -13.26
C SER A 368 -11.78 14.98 -13.17
N ARG A 369 -12.32 14.72 -11.96
CA ARG A 369 -13.78 14.66 -11.71
C ARG A 369 -14.49 15.98 -12.06
N GLU A 370 -13.75 17.08 -11.99
CA GLU A 370 -14.19 18.44 -12.27
C GLU A 370 -14.03 18.84 -13.75
N GLY A 371 -13.50 17.94 -14.59
CA GLY A 371 -13.30 18.15 -16.03
C GLY A 371 -12.01 18.85 -16.44
N PHE A 372 -11.10 19.17 -15.52
CA PHE A 372 -9.78 19.70 -15.88
C PHE A 372 -8.92 18.63 -16.56
N ALA A 373 -8.33 18.96 -17.71
CA ALA A 373 -7.35 18.11 -18.38
C ALA A 373 -5.96 18.23 -17.73
N TYR A 374 -5.29 17.10 -17.54
CA TYR A 374 -3.94 17.07 -16.99
C TYR A 374 -3.09 15.92 -17.56
N GLN A 375 -1.78 16.05 -17.33
CA GLN A 375 -0.79 15.00 -17.55
C GLN A 375 0.18 14.94 -16.37
N MET A 376 0.73 13.76 -16.12
CA MET A 376 1.92 13.57 -15.30
C MET A 376 3.17 13.67 -16.18
N LEU A 377 4.26 14.14 -15.57
CA LEU A 377 5.61 14.15 -16.11
C LEU A 377 6.52 13.44 -15.10
N ILE A 378 7.24 12.41 -15.52
CA ILE A 378 8.27 11.76 -14.70
C ILE A 378 9.64 12.10 -15.27
N ALA A 379 10.42 12.83 -14.49
CA ALA A 379 11.80 13.19 -14.77
C ALA A 379 12.72 12.07 -14.25
N LEU A 380 13.27 11.26 -15.14
CA LEU A 380 14.14 10.13 -14.80
C LEU A 380 15.56 10.63 -14.53
N ARG A 381 16.22 10.11 -13.48
CA ARG A 381 17.62 10.39 -13.13
C ARG A 381 18.27 9.08 -12.69
N GLU A 382 19.60 9.00 -12.75
CA GLU A 382 20.38 7.77 -12.48
C GLU A 382 20.12 7.11 -11.11
N THR A 383 19.70 7.90 -10.12
CA THR A 383 19.55 7.46 -8.71
C THR A 383 18.19 7.80 -8.07
N PHE A 384 17.29 8.48 -8.80
CA PHE A 384 15.95 8.83 -8.35
C PHE A 384 15.07 9.24 -9.53
N PHE A 385 13.77 9.45 -9.31
CA PHE A 385 12.91 10.11 -10.28
C PHE A 385 12.08 11.21 -9.62
N GLY A 386 11.84 12.30 -10.34
CA GLY A 386 10.93 13.37 -9.94
C GLY A 386 9.58 13.21 -10.62
N VAL A 387 8.48 13.31 -9.88
CA VAL A 387 7.12 13.29 -10.45
C VAL A 387 6.51 14.69 -10.37
N SER A 388 6.10 15.22 -11.51
CA SER A 388 5.47 16.53 -11.66
C SER A 388 4.09 16.40 -12.29
N PHE A 389 3.17 17.28 -11.89
CA PHE A 389 1.84 17.42 -12.48
C PHE A 389 1.82 18.63 -13.41
N ARG A 390 1.15 18.53 -14.56
CA ARG A 390 0.84 19.69 -15.42
C ARG A 390 -0.61 19.68 -15.86
N LEU A 391 -1.27 20.85 -15.79
CA LEU A 391 -2.49 21.09 -16.56
C LEU A 391 -2.15 21.17 -18.05
N VAL A 392 -3.08 20.75 -18.87
CA VAL A 392 -3.06 20.92 -20.34
C VAL A 392 -4.43 21.45 -20.77
N SER A 393 -4.57 21.89 -22.02
CA SER A 393 -5.88 22.36 -22.47
C SER A 393 -6.85 21.20 -22.65
N GLY A 394 -8.09 21.36 -22.18
CA GLY A 394 -9.14 20.35 -22.23
C GLY A 394 -10.42 20.87 -22.88
N ASP A 395 -11.26 19.93 -23.31
CA ASP A 395 -12.54 20.21 -23.98
C ASP A 395 -13.48 21.09 -23.12
N TYR A 396 -13.30 21.07 -21.80
CA TYR A 396 -14.12 21.77 -20.81
C TYR A 396 -13.59 23.15 -20.37
N ASP A 397 -12.41 23.58 -20.85
CA ASP A 397 -11.74 24.84 -20.46
C ASP A 397 -12.64 26.09 -20.65
N SER A 398 -13.51 26.04 -21.67
CA SER A 398 -14.44 27.12 -22.02
C SER A 398 -15.70 27.18 -21.15
N SER A 399 -15.91 26.23 -20.25
CA SER A 399 -17.10 26.17 -19.39
C SER A 399 -17.07 27.26 -18.30
N CYS A 400 -18.22 27.89 -18.03
CA CYS A 400 -18.34 29.00 -17.07
C CYS A 400 -17.82 28.63 -15.66
N CYS A 401 -17.94 27.36 -15.27
CA CYS A 401 -17.43 26.86 -13.99
C CYS A 401 -15.90 26.77 -13.95
N HIS A 402 -15.22 26.42 -15.06
CA HIS A 402 -13.77 26.17 -15.09
C HIS A 402 -12.93 27.38 -14.62
N GLN A 403 -13.30 28.59 -15.05
CA GLN A 403 -12.58 29.81 -14.67
C GLN A 403 -12.78 30.17 -13.19
N GLN A 404 -13.92 29.82 -12.58
CA GLN A 404 -14.16 30.04 -11.15
C GLN A 404 -13.55 28.93 -10.26
N SER A 405 -13.40 27.71 -10.78
CA SER A 405 -12.81 26.59 -10.04
C SER A 405 -11.28 26.66 -9.96
N MET A 406 -10.57 27.15 -10.99
CA MET A 406 -9.08 27.27 -10.92
C MET A 406 -8.55 28.08 -9.73
N GLN A 407 -9.35 29.00 -9.17
CA GLN A 407 -8.97 29.78 -7.98
C GLN A 407 -9.25 29.08 -6.63
N ARG A 408 -9.86 27.88 -6.65
CA ARG A 408 -10.31 27.15 -5.44
C ARG A 408 -9.82 25.71 -5.36
N TYR A 409 -9.55 25.06 -6.49
CA TYR A 409 -9.09 23.68 -6.53
C TYR A 409 -7.56 23.61 -6.49
N VAL A 410 -7.04 22.89 -5.50
CA VAL A 410 -5.62 22.53 -5.43
C VAL A 410 -5.45 21.15 -6.04
N PHE A 411 -4.76 21.09 -7.18
CA PHE A 411 -4.48 19.83 -7.87
C PHE A 411 -3.59 18.94 -6.99
N CYS A 412 -4.19 17.84 -6.56
CA CYS A 412 -3.77 17.11 -5.36
C CYS A 412 -3.33 15.70 -5.75
N PHE A 413 -2.11 15.59 -6.27
CA PHE A 413 -1.59 14.36 -6.85
C PHE A 413 -0.96 13.41 -5.81
N SER A 414 -1.32 12.13 -5.85
CA SER A 414 -0.60 11.06 -5.12
C SER A 414 -0.25 9.93 -6.08
N ALA A 415 1.05 9.73 -6.33
CA ALA A 415 1.55 8.47 -6.84
C ALA A 415 1.59 7.46 -5.69
N VAL A 416 0.82 6.38 -5.80
CA VAL A 416 1.09 5.14 -5.07
C VAL A 416 1.75 4.23 -6.10
N ALA A 417 3.05 3.96 -5.91
CA ALA A 417 3.88 3.23 -6.87
C ALA A 417 4.31 1.89 -6.27
N PHE A 418 3.33 1.05 -5.94
CA PHE A 418 3.52 -0.26 -5.29
C PHE A 418 2.55 -1.29 -5.87
N ASP A 419 3.05 -2.50 -6.16
CA ASP A 419 2.25 -3.57 -6.76
C ASP A 419 1.21 -4.20 -5.81
N ASN A 420 1.29 -3.95 -4.50
CA ASN A 420 0.21 -4.26 -3.56
C ASN A 420 0.33 -3.41 -2.29
N PRO A 421 -0.50 -2.37 -2.09
CA PRO A 421 -0.43 -1.54 -0.88
C PRO A 421 -0.98 -2.21 0.39
N HIS A 422 -1.53 -3.43 0.30
CA HIS A 422 -2.45 -4.00 1.31
C HIS A 422 -1.83 -5.14 2.14
N ILE A 423 -0.54 -5.42 1.96
CA ILE A 423 0.18 -6.47 2.67
C ILE A 423 0.45 -6.07 4.15
N VAL A 424 -0.36 -6.59 5.09
CA VAL A 424 -0.24 -6.30 6.54
C VAL A 424 0.21 -7.52 7.35
N GLY A 425 1.38 -7.45 7.99
CA GLY A 425 1.96 -8.57 8.76
C GLY A 425 1.13 -9.02 9.97
N ARG A 426 0.95 -10.34 10.13
CA ARG A 426 0.31 -11.00 11.28
C ARG A 426 1.33 -11.77 12.12
N GLN A 427 1.25 -11.70 13.44
CA GLN A 427 2.11 -12.47 14.35
C GLN A 427 1.64 -13.93 14.48
N ILE A 428 2.58 -14.89 14.47
CA ILE A 428 2.37 -16.28 14.88
C ILE A 428 3.51 -16.67 15.84
N ILE A 429 3.19 -17.41 16.91
CA ILE A 429 4.19 -17.90 17.87
C ILE A 429 4.48 -19.38 17.59
N ARG A 430 5.75 -19.75 17.47
CA ARG A 430 6.20 -21.15 17.35
C ARG A 430 7.48 -21.35 18.15
N ASN A 431 7.60 -22.46 18.88
CA ASN A 431 8.79 -22.81 19.68
C ASN A 431 9.28 -21.71 20.66
N LYS A 432 8.37 -20.86 21.16
CA LYS A 432 8.62 -19.64 21.97
C LYS A 432 9.23 -18.45 21.23
N GLU A 433 9.43 -18.53 19.92
CA GLU A 433 9.82 -17.40 19.08
C GLU A 433 8.59 -16.67 18.53
N SER A 434 8.69 -15.34 18.43
CA SER A 434 7.69 -14.49 17.75
C SER A 434 8.04 -14.40 16.27
N LEU A 435 7.24 -15.01 15.41
CA LEU A 435 7.40 -14.96 13.96
C LEU A 435 6.40 -13.96 13.37
N TYR A 436 6.93 -13.02 12.59
CA TYR A 436 6.13 -12.02 11.84
C TYR A 436 5.88 -12.58 10.45
N VAL A 437 4.61 -12.92 10.18
CA VAL A 437 4.18 -13.61 8.97
C VAL A 437 3.41 -12.64 8.11
N ASN A 438 3.91 -12.36 6.90
CA ASN A 438 3.09 -11.79 5.84
C ASN A 438 1.92 -12.78 5.59
N PRO A 439 0.64 -12.36 5.65
CA PRO A 439 -0.50 -13.26 5.43
C PRO A 439 -0.44 -14.03 4.10
N ALA A 440 0.13 -13.41 3.07
CA ALA A 440 0.37 -13.97 1.74
C ALA A 440 1.54 -14.99 1.70
N LYS A 441 2.47 -14.97 2.68
CA LYS A 441 3.69 -15.81 2.65
C LYS A 441 3.76 -16.69 3.90
N GLY A 442 2.80 -17.62 3.97
CA GLY A 442 2.55 -18.48 5.13
C GLY A 442 3.72 -19.41 5.52
N VAL A 443 4.36 -19.10 6.66
CA VAL A 443 5.25 -20.00 7.45
C VAL A 443 6.54 -20.46 6.74
N LYS A 444 6.80 -20.10 5.48
CA LYS A 444 8.07 -20.35 4.77
C LYS A 444 8.53 -19.12 3.99
N LEU A 445 9.85 -18.99 3.92
CA LEU A 445 10.63 -17.84 3.44
C LEU A 445 10.49 -16.56 4.26
N PHE A 446 11.53 -16.29 5.06
CA PHE A 446 11.96 -14.92 5.34
C PHE A 446 12.30 -14.26 3.99
N LEU A 447 11.88 -13.01 3.77
CA LEU A 447 12.35 -12.22 2.62
C LEU A 447 13.82 -11.84 2.86
N SER A 448 14.71 -12.17 1.91
CA SER A 448 16.01 -11.49 1.84
C SER A 448 15.77 -10.09 1.23
N LEU A 449 16.55 -9.10 1.67
CA LEU A 449 16.41 -7.71 1.18
C LEU A 449 16.97 -7.46 -0.23
N GLU A 450 17.17 -8.54 -0.99
CA GLU A 450 17.50 -8.56 -2.42
C GLU A 450 16.23 -8.65 -3.29
N GLN A 451 15.05 -8.82 -2.65
CA GLN A 451 13.75 -8.91 -3.33
C GLN A 451 12.92 -7.60 -3.25
N ILE A 452 13.46 -6.57 -2.57
CA ILE A 452 12.99 -5.17 -2.53
C ILE A 452 14.03 -4.25 -3.18
#